data_AF-A0A1B1AI21-F1
#
_entry.id   AF-A0A1B1AI21-F1
#
_cell.length_a   1.000
_cell.length_b   1.000
_cell.length_c   1.000
_cell.angle_alpha   90.00
_cell.angle_beta   90.00
_cell.angle_gamma   90.00
#
_symmetry.space_group_name_H-M   'P 1'
#
loop_
_entity.id
_entity.type
_entity.pdbx_description
1 polymer ?
#
loop_
_entity_poly.entity_id
_entity_poly.type
_entity_poly.pdbx_seq_one_letter_code
_entity_poly.pdbx_strand_id
1 'polypeptide(L)'
;MTFILRWPAILVLLLLVLASFGAAFAGTVHLAQLPIALPVTAEQQATIDQLSWIEVGLWAGAGMFFLIAAVRLIRRTQAFWTWLIGFALFGARWAIAQQNEGGGLVANVQSINVNAYTAPAELAANSGGTEAQVGILGVILIIGLLVFIVDAADRSYWDKQGA
;
A
#
# COMPACT_ATOMS: atom_id res chain seq x y z
N MET A 1 -5.73 15.91 -20.83
CA MET A 1 -5.82 16.20 -19.38
C MET A 1 -5.44 15.00 -18.52
N THR A 2 -5.90 13.77 -18.82
CA THR A 2 -5.52 12.54 -18.07
C THR A 2 -4.02 12.25 -18.01
N PHE A 3 -3.23 12.72 -18.98
CA PHE A 3 -1.77 12.58 -18.98
C PHE A 3 -1.11 13.11 -17.70
N ILE A 4 -1.56 14.26 -17.19
CA ILE A 4 -0.99 14.91 -16.00
C ILE A 4 -1.28 14.09 -14.73
N LEU A 5 -2.43 13.40 -14.66
CA LEU A 5 -2.79 12.57 -13.51
C LEU A 5 -2.21 11.15 -13.62
N ARG A 6 -2.06 10.65 -14.85
CA ARG A 6 -1.64 9.28 -15.11
C ARG A 6 -0.22 9.00 -14.65
N TRP A 7 0.75 9.82 -15.07
CA TRP A 7 2.16 9.56 -14.77
C TRP A 7 2.46 9.63 -13.27
N PRO A 8 1.99 10.64 -12.52
CA PRO A 8 2.09 10.62 -11.07
C PRO A 8 1.47 9.38 -10.43
N ALA A 9 0.27 8.97 -10.87
CA ALA A 9 -0.37 7.76 -10.35
C ALA A 9 0.47 6.49 -10.64
N ILE A 10 1.04 6.36 -11.84
CA ILE A 10 1.95 5.26 -12.19
C ILE A 10 3.19 5.28 -11.28
N LEU A 11 3.81 6.44 -11.10
CA LEU A 11 5.01 6.56 -10.26
C LEU A 11 4.72 6.16 -8.81
N VAL A 12 3.60 6.61 -8.25
CA VAL A 12 3.21 6.23 -6.89
C VAL A 12 2.88 4.74 -6.81
N LEU A 13 2.20 4.15 -7.81
CA LEU A 13 1.99 2.71 -7.85
C LEU A 13 3.32 1.94 -7.88
N LEU A 14 4.30 2.38 -8.68
CA LEU A 14 5.62 1.74 -8.73
C LEU A 14 6.37 1.88 -7.40
N LEU A 15 6.24 3.00 -6.70
CA LEU A 15 6.77 3.14 -5.34
C LEU A 15 6.10 2.16 -4.37
N LEU A 16 4.77 1.99 -4.44
CA LEU A 16 4.05 0.99 -3.64
C LEU A 16 4.48 -0.45 -3.97
N VAL A 17 4.77 -0.73 -5.24
CA VAL A 17 5.31 -2.03 -5.67
C VAL A 17 6.66 -2.29 -5.00
N LEU A 18 7.59 -1.33 -5.09
CA LEU A 18 8.92 -1.45 -4.48
C LEU A 18 8.83 -1.60 -2.97
N ALA A 19 8.00 -0.80 -2.31
CA ALA A 19 7.80 -0.90 -0.87
C ALA A 19 7.22 -2.27 -0.47
N SER A 20 6.19 -2.74 -1.17
CA SER A 20 5.51 -4.01 -0.85
C SER A 20 6.41 -5.22 -1.11
N PHE A 21 7.12 -5.27 -2.24
CA PHE A 21 8.06 -6.36 -2.52
C PHE A 21 9.31 -6.28 -1.66
N GLY A 22 9.82 -5.09 -1.34
CA GLY A 22 10.95 -4.94 -0.42
C GLY A 22 10.60 -5.47 0.97
N ALA A 23 9.40 -5.16 1.46
CA ALA A 23 8.91 -5.64 2.73
C ALA A 23 8.66 -7.17 2.72
N ALA A 24 8.06 -7.70 1.66
CA ALA A 24 7.87 -9.15 1.49
C ALA A 24 9.21 -9.90 1.39
N PHE A 25 10.20 -9.34 0.70
CA PHE A 25 11.55 -9.89 0.62
C PHE A 25 12.21 -9.94 2.00
N ALA A 26 12.17 -8.84 2.75
CA ALA A 26 12.73 -8.79 4.10
C ALA A 26 12.08 -9.83 5.03
N GLY A 27 10.75 -9.94 5.02
CA GLY A 27 10.03 -10.95 5.79
C GLY A 27 10.33 -12.38 5.34
N THR A 28 10.48 -12.62 4.04
CA THR A 28 10.85 -13.95 3.50
C THR A 28 12.26 -14.36 3.93
N VAL A 29 13.24 -13.45 3.84
CA VAL A 29 14.61 -13.70 4.28
C VAL A 29 14.65 -14.10 5.75
N HIS A 30 13.90 -13.39 6.59
CA HIS A 30 13.80 -13.69 8.00
C HIS A 30 13.10 -15.04 8.27
N LEU A 31 11.89 -15.24 7.75
CA LEU A 31 11.07 -16.43 8.05
C LEU A 31 11.63 -17.72 7.44
N ALA A 32 12.28 -17.64 6.28
CA ALA A 32 12.98 -18.77 5.68
C ALA A 32 14.42 -18.93 6.19
N GLN A 33 14.85 -18.10 7.14
CA GLN A 33 16.19 -18.15 7.75
C GLN A 33 17.31 -18.14 6.70
N LEU A 34 17.14 -17.33 5.66
CA LEU A 34 18.11 -17.25 4.57
C LEU A 34 19.38 -16.56 5.07
N PRO A 35 20.58 -16.99 4.63
CA PRO A 35 21.86 -16.42 5.04
C PRO A 35 22.14 -15.09 4.32
N ILE A 36 21.21 -14.13 4.40
CA ILE A 36 21.29 -12.81 3.77
C ILE A 36 21.19 -11.76 4.88
N ALA A 37 22.24 -10.94 5.02
CA ALA A 37 22.22 -9.83 5.96
C ALA A 37 21.44 -8.65 5.37
N LEU A 38 20.30 -8.32 5.99
CA LEU A 38 19.50 -7.15 5.61
C LEU A 38 20.04 -5.89 6.30
N PRO A 39 20.19 -4.76 5.60
CA PRO A 39 20.60 -3.49 6.20
C PRO A 39 19.40 -2.82 6.90
N VAL A 40 18.95 -3.39 8.02
CA VAL A 40 17.80 -2.90 8.79
C VAL A 40 18.23 -2.31 10.14
N THR A 41 17.47 -1.34 10.62
CA THR A 41 17.61 -0.78 11.97
C THR A 41 17.08 -1.75 13.03
N ALA A 42 17.42 -1.54 14.30
CA ALA A 42 16.94 -2.39 15.40
C ALA A 42 15.40 -2.41 15.52
N GLU A 43 14.75 -1.27 15.27
CA GLU A 43 13.27 -1.17 15.28
C GLU A 43 12.63 -1.95 14.12
N GLN A 44 13.24 -1.86 12.93
CA GLN A 44 12.81 -2.64 11.77
C GLN A 44 13.01 -4.14 12.00
N GLN A 45 14.11 -4.54 12.65
CA GLN A 45 14.34 -5.93 13.01
C GLN A 45 13.26 -6.45 13.97
N ALA A 46 12.93 -5.69 15.02
CA ALA A 46 11.86 -6.07 15.95
C ALA A 46 10.49 -6.22 15.25
N THR A 47 10.21 -5.39 14.25
CA THR A 47 9.00 -5.53 13.42
C THR A 47 9.05 -6.80 12.56
N ILE A 48 10.22 -7.10 11.98
CA ILE A 48 10.42 -8.29 11.15
C ILE A 48 10.28 -9.58 11.97
N ASP A 49 10.77 -9.57 13.22
CA ASP A 49 10.73 -10.72 14.13
C ASP A 49 9.29 -11.12 14.52
N GLN A 50 8.33 -10.22 14.34
CA GLN A 50 6.91 -10.45 14.63
C GLN A 50 6.09 -10.85 13.39
N LEU A 51 6.69 -10.83 12.19
CA LEU A 51 5.97 -11.12 10.96
C LEU A 51 5.53 -12.58 10.87
N SER A 52 4.36 -12.78 10.27
CA SER A 52 3.89 -14.10 9.85
C SER A 52 4.02 -14.31 8.33
N TRP A 53 4.02 -15.58 7.89
CA TRP A 53 3.98 -15.91 6.45
C TRP A 53 2.75 -15.32 5.75
N ILE A 54 1.64 -15.16 6.47
CA ILE A 54 0.42 -14.54 5.94
C ILE A 54 0.69 -13.08 5.59
N GLU A 55 1.29 -12.31 6.50
CA GLU A 55 1.61 -10.90 6.26
C GLU A 55 2.62 -10.72 5.11
N VAL A 56 3.62 -11.60 5.03
CA VAL A 56 4.57 -11.62 3.90
C VAL A 56 3.84 -11.89 2.58
N GLY A 57 2.91 -12.85 2.56
CA GLY A 57 2.07 -13.14 1.41
C GLY A 57 1.16 -11.97 1.01
N LEU A 58 0.60 -11.25 1.99
CA LEU A 58 -0.23 -10.07 1.76
C LEU A 58 0.59 -8.91 1.16
N TRP A 59 1.81 -8.68 1.62
CA TRP A 59 2.72 -7.73 1.00
C TRP A 59 3.12 -8.12 -0.42
N ALA A 60 3.48 -9.39 -0.64
CA ALA A 60 3.82 -9.88 -1.97
C ALA A 60 2.62 -9.75 -2.94
N GLY A 61 1.43 -10.10 -2.48
CA GLY A 61 0.19 -9.95 -3.25
C GLY A 61 -0.15 -8.48 -3.53
N ALA A 62 -0.04 -7.60 -2.53
CA ALA A 62 -0.25 -6.17 -2.72
C ALA A 62 0.69 -5.60 -3.79
N GLY A 63 1.99 -5.91 -3.71
CA GLY A 63 2.98 -5.51 -4.70
C GLY A 63 2.66 -6.03 -6.10
N MET A 64 2.26 -7.29 -6.22
CA MET A 64 1.85 -7.88 -7.51
C MET A 64 0.66 -7.14 -8.13
N PHE A 65 -0.40 -6.92 -7.36
CA PHE A 65 -1.61 -6.26 -7.87
C PHE A 65 -1.41 -4.77 -8.16
N PHE A 66 -0.58 -4.06 -7.38
CA PHE A 66 -0.17 -2.70 -7.71
C PHE A 66 0.66 -2.65 -9.00
N LEU A 67 1.53 -3.63 -9.25
CA LEU A 67 2.29 -3.71 -10.50
C LEU A 67 1.36 -3.95 -11.69
N ILE A 68 0.42 -4.89 -11.56
CA ILE A 68 -0.59 -5.14 -12.60
C ILE A 68 -1.40 -3.86 -12.85
N ALA A 69 -1.81 -3.15 -11.80
CA ALA A 69 -2.53 -1.88 -11.94
C ALA A 69 -1.70 -0.82 -12.68
N ALA A 70 -0.41 -0.67 -12.35
CA ALA A 70 0.48 0.27 -13.02
C ALA A 70 0.64 -0.06 -14.51
N VAL A 71 0.89 -1.33 -14.86
CA VAL A 71 0.98 -1.79 -16.25
C VAL A 71 -0.34 -1.57 -17.00
N ARG A 72 -1.47 -1.88 -16.38
CA ARG A 72 -2.79 -1.65 -16.96
C ARG A 72 -3.07 -0.18 -17.23
N LEU A 73 -2.65 0.70 -16.33
CA LEU A 73 -2.77 2.15 -16.46
C LEU A 73 -1.90 2.70 -17.59
N ILE A 74 -0.68 2.16 -17.79
CA ILE A 74 0.17 2.46 -18.95
C ILE A 74 -0.52 2.02 -20.24
N ARG A 75 -1.07 0.81 -20.25
CA ARG A 75 -1.77 0.21 -21.41
C ARG A 75 -3.18 0.77 -21.64
N ARG A 76 -3.66 1.71 -20.81
CA ARG A 76 -5.01 2.31 -20.88
C ARG A 76 -6.14 1.28 -20.80
N THR A 77 -5.99 0.34 -19.87
CA THR A 77 -6.96 -0.74 -19.57
C THR A 77 -7.43 -0.63 -18.11
N GLN A 78 -8.39 -1.48 -17.71
CA GLN A 78 -9.08 -1.41 -16.41
C GLN A 78 -8.15 -1.58 -15.18
N ALA A 79 -7.47 -0.52 -14.76
CA ALA A 79 -6.48 -0.54 -13.68
C ALA A 79 -7.11 -0.46 -12.28
N PHE A 80 -8.31 0.11 -12.16
CA PHE A 80 -8.94 0.36 -10.86
C PHE A 80 -9.18 -0.92 -10.07
N TRP A 81 -9.76 -1.95 -10.70
CA TRP A 81 -10.08 -3.21 -10.02
C TRP A 81 -8.83 -3.94 -9.53
N THR A 82 -7.75 -3.89 -10.31
CA THR A 82 -6.48 -4.48 -9.91
C THR A 82 -5.82 -3.68 -8.78
N TRP A 83 -5.93 -2.35 -8.80
CA TRP A 83 -5.50 -1.52 -7.68
C TRP A 83 -6.30 -1.83 -6.41
N LEU A 84 -7.62 -2.01 -6.53
CA LEU A 84 -8.50 -2.30 -5.38
C LEU A 84 -8.11 -3.60 -4.68
N ILE A 85 -7.73 -4.64 -5.43
CA ILE A 85 -7.22 -5.89 -4.85
C ILE A 85 -5.89 -5.64 -4.13
N GLY A 86 -4.96 -4.89 -4.74
CA GLY A 86 -3.70 -4.53 -4.09
C GLY A 86 -3.91 -3.76 -2.79
N PHE A 87 -4.84 -2.80 -2.81
CA PHE A 87 -5.23 -2.02 -1.64
C PHE A 87 -5.85 -2.90 -0.55
N ALA A 88 -6.73 -3.83 -0.91
CA ALA A 88 -7.34 -4.75 0.04
C ALA A 88 -6.29 -5.66 0.71
N LEU A 89 -5.29 -6.14 -0.03
CA LEU A 89 -4.21 -6.96 0.53
C LEU A 89 -3.31 -6.14 1.46
N PHE A 90 -2.97 -4.91 1.06
CA PHE A 90 -2.19 -4.00 1.89
C PHE A 90 -2.93 -3.63 3.18
N GLY A 91 -4.22 -3.31 3.08
CA GLY A 91 -5.10 -3.02 4.22
C GLY A 91 -5.36 -4.22 5.10
N ALA A 92 -5.47 -5.44 4.54
CA ALA A 92 -5.61 -6.67 5.32
C ALA A 92 -4.37 -6.93 6.18
N ARG A 93 -3.16 -6.69 5.63
CA ARG A 93 -1.93 -6.79 6.41
C ARG A 93 -1.96 -5.82 7.58
N TRP A 94 -2.35 -4.56 7.32
CA TRP A 94 -2.48 -3.55 8.36
C TRP A 94 -3.46 -3.99 9.44
N ALA A 95 -4.63 -4.50 9.06
CA ALA A 95 -5.64 -4.97 10.00
C ALA A 95 -5.12 -6.11 10.90
N ILE A 96 -4.31 -7.03 10.34
CA ILE A 96 -3.66 -8.09 11.12
C ILE A 96 -2.65 -7.50 12.11
N ALA A 97 -1.81 -6.57 11.67
CA ALA A 97 -0.82 -5.93 12.55
C ALA A 97 -1.51 -5.23 13.73
N GLN A 98 -2.57 -4.47 13.47
CA GLN A 98 -3.35 -3.81 14.52
C GLN A 98 -4.12 -4.80 15.42
N GLN A 99 -4.57 -5.93 14.87
CA GLN A 99 -5.20 -6.98 15.66
C GLN A 99 -4.23 -7.63 16.67
N ASN A 100 -2.94 -7.65 16.36
CA ASN A 100 -1.90 -8.21 17.21
C ASN A 100 -1.38 -7.21 18.27
N GLU A 101 -1.78 -5.94 18.19
CA GLU A 101 -1.46 -4.93 19.19
C GLU A 101 -2.43 -4.97 20.39
N GLY A 102 -2.01 -4.40 21.54
CA GLY A 102 -2.77 -4.43 22.78
C GLY A 102 -4.12 -3.70 22.66
N GLY A 103 -5.23 -4.44 22.71
CA GLY A 103 -6.59 -3.92 22.56
C GLY A 103 -7.28 -4.36 21.26
N GLY A 104 -6.52 -4.84 20.27
CA GLY A 104 -7.02 -5.33 19.00
C GLY A 104 -7.52 -4.24 18.04
N LEU A 105 -7.93 -4.66 16.83
CA LEU A 105 -8.20 -3.75 15.72
C LEU A 105 -9.24 -2.66 16.05
N VAL A 106 -10.35 -3.04 16.70
CA VAL A 106 -11.45 -2.11 16.97
C VAL A 106 -11.01 -1.03 17.96
N ALA A 107 -10.28 -1.40 19.01
CA ALA A 107 -9.79 -0.43 20.00
C ALA A 107 -8.81 0.55 19.36
N ASN A 108 -7.91 0.06 18.52
CA ASN A 108 -6.93 0.89 17.82
C ASN A 108 -7.58 1.86 16.83
N VAL A 109 -8.66 1.46 16.16
CA VAL A 109 -9.43 2.37 15.30
C VAL A 109 -10.16 3.43 16.12
N GLN A 110 -10.68 3.06 17.29
CA GLN A 110 -11.38 3.98 18.18
C GLN A 110 -10.45 4.95 18.90
N SER A 111 -9.16 4.61 19.06
CA SER A 111 -8.18 5.47 19.70
C SER A 111 -7.57 6.52 18.77
N ILE A 112 -7.86 6.48 17.46
CA ILE A 112 -7.29 7.40 16.47
C ILE A 112 -7.56 8.86 16.88
N ASN A 113 -6.47 9.59 17.14
CA ASN A 113 -6.55 11.02 17.40
C ASN A 113 -6.44 11.81 16.09
N VAL A 114 -7.58 12.32 15.59
CA VAL A 114 -7.62 13.12 14.35
C VAL A 114 -6.75 14.38 14.45
N ASN A 115 -6.52 14.93 15.65
CA ASN A 115 -5.67 16.10 15.81
C ASN A 115 -4.19 15.80 15.49
N ALA A 116 -3.76 14.54 15.50
CA ALA A 116 -2.39 14.16 15.12
C ALA A 116 -2.06 14.57 13.67
N TYR A 117 -3.05 14.63 12.79
CA TYR A 117 -2.87 15.06 11.40
C TYR A 117 -2.55 16.56 11.24
N THR A 118 -2.64 17.35 12.32
CA THR A 118 -2.20 18.75 12.33
C THR A 118 -0.68 18.91 12.47
N ALA A 119 0.03 17.85 12.89
CA ALA A 119 1.47 17.81 13.06
C ALA A 119 2.13 16.77 12.12
N PRO A 120 2.18 17.00 10.80
CA PRO A 120 2.64 16.00 9.83
C PRO A 120 4.10 15.58 10.01
N ALA A 121 4.95 16.44 10.57
CA ALA A 121 6.35 16.12 10.86
C ALA A 121 6.48 15.04 11.93
N GLU A 122 5.59 15.04 12.93
CA GLU A 122 5.59 14.05 14.01
C GLU A 122 5.11 12.69 13.50
N LEU A 123 4.09 12.68 12.63
CA LEU A 123 3.63 11.47 11.95
C LEU A 123 4.71 10.86 11.03
N ALA A 124 5.47 11.71 10.33
CA ALA A 124 6.58 11.26 9.49
C ALA A 124 7.72 10.65 10.32
N ALA A 125 7.98 11.21 11.52
CA ALA A 125 8.98 10.68 12.44
C ALA A 125 8.55 9.35 13.08
N ASN A 126 7.25 9.13 13.29
CA ASN A 126 6.69 7.90 13.84
C ASN A 126 5.77 7.16 12.84
N SER A 127 6.35 6.74 11.71
CA SER A 127 5.62 6.02 10.65
C SER A 127 5.02 4.66 11.08
N GLY A 128 5.47 4.11 12.21
CA GLY A 128 4.95 2.87 12.78
C GLY A 128 3.65 3.04 13.55
N GLY A 129 3.31 4.25 14.01
CA GLY A 129 2.11 4.51 14.80
C GLY A 129 0.80 4.33 14.03
N THR A 130 -0.29 4.03 14.75
CA THR A 130 -1.62 3.77 14.19
C THR A 130 -2.10 4.93 13.30
N GLU A 131 -1.99 6.18 13.75
CA GLU A 131 -2.40 7.36 12.98
C GLU A 131 -1.60 7.52 11.68
N ALA A 132 -0.30 7.26 11.72
CA ALA A 132 0.57 7.34 10.54
C ALA A 132 0.22 6.24 9.53
N GLN A 133 0.00 5.01 9.99
CA GLN A 133 -0.42 3.89 9.13
C GLN A 133 -1.79 4.14 8.50
N VAL A 134 -2.76 4.66 9.26
CA VAL A 134 -4.07 5.06 8.73
C VAL A 134 -3.94 6.21 7.73
N GLY A 135 -3.05 7.17 8.00
CA GLY A 135 -2.72 8.24 7.07
C GLY A 135 -2.19 7.70 5.74
N ILE A 136 -1.28 6.72 5.78
CA ILE A 136 -0.76 6.03 4.60
C ILE A 136 -1.89 5.33 3.83
N LEU A 137 -2.78 4.62 4.51
CA LEU A 137 -3.96 3.99 3.87
C LEU A 137 -4.84 5.05 3.17
N GLY A 138 -5.07 6.19 3.82
CA GLY A 138 -5.79 7.32 3.24
C GLY A 138 -5.12 7.87 1.99
N VAL A 139 -3.80 8.04 2.01
CA VAL A 139 -3.01 8.45 0.84
C VAL A 139 -3.17 7.45 -0.30
N ILE A 140 -3.03 6.14 -0.03
CA ILE A 140 -3.19 5.11 -1.06
C ILE A 140 -4.61 5.14 -1.65
N LEU A 141 -5.64 5.40 -0.83
CA LEU A 141 -7.02 5.54 -1.28
C LEU A 141 -7.21 6.76 -2.20
N ILE A 142 -6.57 7.90 -1.90
CA ILE A 142 -6.56 9.07 -2.80
C ILE A 142 -5.93 8.70 -4.14
N ILE A 143 -4.82 7.94 -4.15
CA ILE A 143 -4.21 7.44 -5.39
C ILE A 143 -5.17 6.53 -6.15
N GLY A 144 -5.91 5.67 -5.45
CA GLY A 144 -6.97 4.85 -6.05
C GLY A 144 -8.04 5.66 -6.74
N LEU A 145 -8.44 6.78 -6.14
CA LEU A 145 -9.37 7.72 -6.76
C LEU A 145 -8.79 8.32 -8.05
N LEU A 146 -7.50 8.68 -8.07
CA LEU A 146 -6.83 9.15 -9.29
C LEU A 146 -6.80 8.06 -10.37
N VAL A 147 -6.46 6.82 -9.99
CA VAL A 147 -6.49 5.66 -10.90
C VAL A 147 -7.89 5.47 -11.47
N PHE A 148 -8.93 5.56 -10.63
CA PHE A 148 -10.32 5.46 -11.06
C PHE A 148 -10.71 6.55 -12.06
N ILE A 149 -10.36 7.82 -11.79
CA ILE A 149 -10.64 8.95 -12.69
C ILE A 149 -9.97 8.73 -14.05
N VAL A 150 -8.71 8.28 -14.07
CA VAL A 150 -7.98 8.03 -15.32
C VAL A 150 -8.61 6.85 -16.09
N ASP A 151 -8.94 5.76 -15.41
CA ASP A 151 -9.58 4.58 -16.01
C ASP A 151 -10.96 4.93 -16.59
N ALA A 152 -11.79 5.67 -15.84
CA ALA A 152 -13.10 6.12 -16.31
C ALA A 152 -13.00 7.04 -17.56
N ALA A 153 -12.02 7.95 -17.57
CA ALA A 153 -11.79 8.82 -18.71
C ALA A 153 -11.29 8.06 -19.95
N ASP A 154 -10.41 7.06 -19.76
CA ASP A 154 -9.96 6.19 -20.86
C ASP A 154 -11.14 5.40 -21.45
N ARG A 155 -12.01 4.81 -20.61
CA ARG A 155 -13.21 4.10 -21.09
C ARG A 155 -14.14 5.00 -21.90
N SER A 156 -14.43 6.20 -21.39
CA SER A 156 -15.27 7.16 -22.12
C SER A 156 -14.69 7.56 -23.48
N TYR A 157 -13.36 7.62 -23.60
CA TYR A 157 -12.69 7.87 -24.87
C TYR A 157 -12.88 6.69 -25.84
N TRP A 158 -12.71 5.46 -25.38
CA TRP A 158 -12.91 4.26 -26.20
C TRP A 158 -14.36 4.11 -26.66
N ASP A 159 -15.33 4.37 -25.78
CA ASP A 159 -16.76 4.30 -26.13
C ASP A 159 -17.13 5.29 -27.25
N LYS A 160 -16.49 6.47 -27.27
CA LYS A 160 -16.69 7.49 -28.32
C LYS A 160 -16.01 7.15 -29.65
N GLN A 161 -15.01 6.28 -29.67
CA GLN A 161 -14.32 5.86 -30.90
C GLN A 161 -14.86 4.55 -31.48
N GLY A 162 -15.56 3.77 -30.67
CA GLY A 162 -16.25 2.55 -31.11
C GLY A 162 -17.68 2.75 -31.59
N ALA A 163 -18.24 3.96 -31.47
CA ALA A 163 -19.54 4.39 -31.99
C ALA A 163 -19.38 5.14 -33.32
#